data_AF-A0A226D3V7-F1
#
_entry.id   AF-A0A226D3V7-F1
#
_cell.length_a   1.000
_cell.length_b   1.000
_cell.length_c   1.000
_cell.angle_alpha   90.00
_cell.angle_beta   90.00
_cell.angle_gamma   90.00
#
_symmetry.space_group_name_H-M   'P 1'
#
loop_
_entity.id
_entity.type
_entity.pdbx_description
1 polymer ?
#
loop_
_entity_poly.entity_id
_entity_poly.type
_entity_poly.pdbx_seq_one_letter_code
_entity_poly.pdbx_strand_id
1 'polypeptide(L)'
;MAPSYVTSSFTEHATKIRFISECPLQWDGKRECLRYKVMRGNVPVIIWHLNLFLVTDIIAGMALLYCAFQILRATPEKPYMPLPIVLILALIAVLCYYGIVGHVMITLYGKDAVSGFNEIINIEGDLVGTRNRGQ
;
A
#
# COMPACT_ATOMS: atom_id res chain seq x y z
N MET A 1 8.53 7.14 18.04
CA MET A 1 7.16 6.81 18.51
C MET A 1 6.21 7.94 18.15
N ALA A 2 5.07 7.64 17.51
CA ALA A 2 4.05 8.66 17.26
C ALA A 2 3.35 9.05 18.59
N PRO A 3 2.91 10.30 18.75
CA PRO A 3 2.21 10.74 19.95
C PRO A 3 0.93 9.93 20.21
N SER A 4 0.59 9.71 21.49
CA SER A 4 -0.55 8.87 21.91
C SER A 4 -1.90 9.29 21.33
N TYR A 5 -2.09 10.58 21.06
CA TYR A 5 -3.32 11.11 20.44
C TYR A 5 -3.43 10.77 18.95
N VAL A 6 -2.28 10.61 18.26
CA VAL A 6 -2.25 10.21 16.84
C VAL A 6 -2.61 8.73 16.74
N THR A 7 -1.98 7.89 17.56
CA THR A 7 -2.26 6.46 17.57
C THR A 7 -3.68 6.14 18.03
N SER A 8 -4.25 6.86 19.01
CA SER A 8 -5.63 6.63 19.44
C SER A 8 -6.65 7.00 18.36
N SER A 9 -6.48 8.15 17.70
CA SER A 9 -7.40 8.59 16.65
C SER A 9 -7.39 7.65 15.44
N PHE A 10 -6.20 7.23 14.98
CA PHE A 10 -6.09 6.23 13.91
C PHE A 10 -6.65 4.88 14.31
N THR A 11 -6.43 4.43 15.55
CA THR A 11 -6.97 3.14 16.04
C THR A 11 -8.49 3.17 16.14
N GLU A 12 -9.08 4.25 16.62
CA GLU A 12 -10.55 4.43 16.71
C GLU A 12 -11.22 4.40 15.33
N HIS A 13 -10.59 4.99 14.31
CA HIS A 13 -11.13 4.98 12.96
C HIS A 13 -10.85 3.65 12.24
N ALA A 14 -9.67 3.07 12.45
CA ALA A 14 -9.30 1.78 11.88
C ALA A 14 -10.13 0.62 12.46
N THR A 15 -10.61 0.73 13.69
CA THR A 15 -11.51 -0.29 14.30
C THR A 15 -12.94 -0.19 13.75
N LYS A 16 -13.39 1.00 13.35
CA LYS A 16 -14.69 1.22 12.67
C LYS A 16 -14.65 0.72 11.23
N ILE A 17 -13.52 0.94 10.54
CA ILE A 17 -13.26 0.40 9.21
C ILE A 17 -12.71 -1.00 9.41
N ARG A 18 -13.56 -2.00 9.67
CA ARG A 18 -13.14 -3.41 9.75
C ARG A 18 -12.35 -3.77 8.47
N PHE A 19 -11.03 -3.64 8.50
CA PHE A 19 -10.18 -3.90 7.35
C PHE A 19 -10.20 -5.40 7.11
N ILE A 20 -10.99 -5.82 6.12
CA ILE A 20 -11.09 -7.21 5.65
C ILE A 20 -9.82 -7.60 4.88
N SER A 21 -9.01 -6.61 4.52
CA SER A 21 -7.78 -6.71 3.74
C SER A 21 -6.58 -6.41 4.62
N GLU A 22 -5.56 -7.26 4.57
CA GLU A 22 -4.33 -7.10 5.35
C GLU A 22 -3.09 -7.13 4.45
N CYS A 23 -2.23 -6.12 4.59
CA CYS A 23 -0.91 -6.16 3.96
C CYS A 23 -0.12 -7.37 4.48
N PRO A 24 0.58 -8.13 3.62
CA PRO A 24 1.47 -9.22 4.02
C PRO A 24 2.54 -8.76 5.03
N LEU A 25 3.01 -7.52 4.91
CA LEU A 25 4.03 -6.93 5.78
C LEU A 25 3.35 -6.17 6.92
N GLN A 26 3.53 -6.64 8.15
CA GLN A 26 2.90 -6.05 9.34
C GLN A 26 3.91 -5.83 10.46
N TRP A 27 3.73 -4.75 11.22
CA TRP A 27 4.47 -4.51 12.46
C TRP A 27 3.93 -5.37 13.61
N ASP A 28 4.82 -6.03 14.34
CA ASP A 28 4.54 -6.72 15.60
C ASP A 28 4.96 -5.85 16.78
N GLY A 29 4.02 -5.09 17.34
CA GLY A 29 4.30 -4.25 18.51
C GLY A 29 4.77 -5.02 19.75
N LYS A 30 4.50 -6.33 19.85
CA LYS A 30 4.97 -7.14 20.99
C LYS A 30 6.44 -7.56 20.88
N ARG A 31 6.91 -7.74 19.64
CA ARG A 31 8.28 -8.18 19.34
C ARG A 31 9.14 -7.05 18.79
N GLU A 32 8.56 -5.86 18.65
CA GLU A 32 9.15 -4.68 18.03
C GLU A 32 9.84 -5.00 16.69
N CYS A 33 9.20 -5.83 15.87
CA CYS A 33 9.75 -6.29 14.60
C CYS A 33 8.69 -6.38 13.50
N LEU A 34 9.12 -6.39 12.24
CA LEU A 34 8.24 -6.67 11.12
C LEU A 34 8.00 -8.19 10.99
N ARG A 35 6.79 -8.55 10.58
CA ARG A 35 6.39 -9.91 10.23
C ARG A 35 5.87 -9.95 8.81
N TYR A 36 6.29 -10.97 8.08
CA TYR A 36 5.75 -11.29 6.76
C TYR A 36 4.73 -12.43 6.89
N LYS A 37 3.49 -12.17 6.51
CA LYS A 37 2.40 -13.15 6.46
C LYS A 37 2.34 -13.77 5.08
N VAL A 38 2.45 -15.10 5.02
CA VAL A 38 2.32 -15.85 3.77
C VAL A 38 0.86 -15.94 3.36
N MET A 39 0.60 -15.91 2.05
CA MET A 39 -0.74 -15.99 1.47
C MET A 39 -1.48 -17.29 1.81
N ARG A 40 -0.76 -18.42 1.91
CA ARG A 40 -1.37 -19.75 2.08
C ARG A 40 -2.14 -19.84 3.41
N GLY A 41 -3.46 -19.97 3.31
CA GLY A 41 -4.36 -20.07 4.47
C GLY A 41 -4.69 -18.73 5.15
N ASN A 42 -4.27 -17.59 4.59
CA ASN A 42 -4.51 -16.28 5.16
C ASN A 42 -5.46 -15.45 4.28
N VAL A 43 -6.77 -15.58 4.52
CA VAL A 43 -7.83 -14.92 3.74
C VAL A 43 -7.65 -13.39 3.67
N PRO A 44 -7.37 -12.68 4.78
CA PRO A 44 -7.12 -11.23 4.72
C PRO A 44 -5.98 -10.81 3.78
N VAL A 45 -4.91 -11.61 3.70
CA VAL A 45 -3.78 -11.36 2.79
C VAL A 45 -4.16 -11.66 1.34
N ILE A 46 -4.95 -12.72 1.11
CA ILE A 46 -5.50 -13.01 -0.23
C ILE A 46 -6.37 -11.85 -0.71
N ILE A 47 -7.23 -11.32 0.16
CA ILE A 47 -8.09 -10.17 -0.15
C ILE A 47 -7.25 -8.93 -0.49
N TRP A 48 -6.10 -8.73 0.17
CA TRP A 48 -5.18 -7.64 -0.17
C TRP A 48 -4.63 -7.75 -1.60
N HIS A 49 -4.27 -8.95 -2.05
CA HIS A 49 -3.88 -9.19 -3.45
C HIS A 49 -5.03 -8.91 -4.42
N LEU A 50 -6.23 -9.41 -4.12
CA LEU A 50 -7.42 -9.17 -4.96
C LEU A 50 -7.79 -7.68 -5.04
N ASN A 51 -7.66 -6.95 -3.94
CA ASN A 51 -7.96 -5.53 -3.89
C ASN A 51 -7.05 -4.71 -4.81
N LEU A 52 -5.76 -5.07 -4.94
CA LEU A 52 -4.90 -4.40 -5.91
C LEU A 52 -5.49 -4.57 -7.33
N PHE A 53 -5.73 -5.81 -7.75
CA PHE A 53 -6.22 -6.08 -9.11
C PHE A 53 -7.54 -5.37 -9.37
N LEU A 54 -8.47 -5.43 -8.41
CA LEU A 54 -9.77 -4.77 -8.52
C LEU A 54 -9.62 -3.24 -8.63
N VAL A 55 -8.79 -2.62 -7.80
CA VAL A 55 -8.57 -1.16 -7.84
C VAL A 55 -7.90 -0.75 -9.14
N THR A 56 -6.86 -1.46 -9.58
CA THR A 56 -6.19 -1.18 -10.85
C THR A 56 -7.13 -1.33 -12.04
N ASP A 57 -7.94 -2.39 -12.07
CA ASP A 57 -8.90 -2.64 -13.14
C ASP A 57 -10.01 -1.57 -13.19
N ILE A 58 -10.59 -1.22 -12.04
CA ILE A 58 -11.58 -0.14 -11.95
C ILE A 58 -10.98 1.20 -12.42
N ILE A 59 -9.76 1.54 -11.98
CA ILE A 59 -9.12 2.80 -12.40
C ILE A 59 -8.87 2.81 -13.90
N ALA A 60 -8.32 1.72 -14.46
CA ALA A 60 -8.08 1.60 -15.89
C ALA A 60 -9.37 1.67 -16.71
N GLY A 61 -10.41 0.93 -16.29
CA GLY A 61 -11.72 0.92 -16.92
C GLY A 61 -12.39 2.29 -16.88
N MET A 62 -12.37 2.98 -15.73
CA MET A 62 -12.92 4.33 -15.60
C MET A 62 -12.16 5.36 -16.44
N ALA A 63 -10.82 5.27 -16.49
CA ALA A 63 -10.01 6.13 -17.33
C ALA A 63 -10.32 5.91 -18.83
N LEU A 64 -10.46 4.66 -19.26
CA LEU A 64 -10.83 4.31 -20.65
C LEU A 64 -12.23 4.81 -21.01
N LEU A 65 -13.23 4.58 -20.15
CA LEU A 65 -14.60 5.07 -20.37
C LEU A 65 -14.62 6.60 -20.46
N TYR A 66 -13.88 7.28 -19.58
CA TYR A 66 -13.77 8.72 -19.59
C TYR A 66 -13.12 9.23 -20.89
N CYS A 67 -12.02 8.62 -21.32
CA CYS A 67 -11.39 8.94 -22.60
C CYS A 67 -12.36 8.70 -23.77
N ALA A 68 -13.05 7.57 -23.84
CA ALA A 68 -14.01 7.28 -24.90
C ALA A 68 -15.14 8.33 -24.95
N PHE A 69 -15.69 8.70 -23.80
CA PHE A 69 -16.71 9.74 -23.71
C PHE A 69 -16.23 11.10 -24.22
N GLN A 70 -14.99 11.46 -23.90
CA GLN A 70 -14.40 12.69 -24.38
C GLN A 70 -14.18 12.64 -25.92
N ILE A 71 -13.89 11.45 -26.52
CA ILE A 71 -13.57 11.32 -27.95
C ILE A 71 -14.85 11.59 -28.71
N LEU A 72 -15.94 10.97 -28.24
CA LEU A 72 -17.27 11.11 -28.81
C LEU A 72 -17.79 12.56 -28.72
N ARG A 73 -17.29 13.36 -27.78
CA ARG A 73 -17.66 14.77 -27.60
C ARG A 73 -16.71 15.76 -28.27
N ALA A 74 -15.57 15.31 -28.78
CA ALA A 74 -14.59 16.19 -29.39
C ALA A 74 -15.10 16.70 -30.74
N THR A 75 -14.97 18.00 -30.97
CA THR A 75 -15.18 18.63 -32.27
C THR A 75 -13.85 19.19 -32.77
N PRO A 76 -13.67 19.41 -34.09
CA PRO A 76 -12.39 19.90 -34.64
C PRO A 76 -11.88 21.22 -34.03
N GLU A 77 -12.80 22.02 -33.49
CA GLU A 77 -12.53 23.36 -32.92
C GLU A 77 -12.20 23.32 -31.41
N LYS A 78 -12.43 22.18 -30.73
CA LYS A 78 -12.16 22.03 -29.30
C LYS A 78 -11.20 20.86 -29.05
N PRO A 79 -10.09 21.08 -28.32
CA PRO A 79 -9.20 19.99 -27.98
C PRO A 79 -9.96 18.89 -27.22
N TYR A 80 -9.62 17.64 -27.56
CA TYR A 80 -10.25 16.42 -27.07
C TYR A 80 -10.28 16.32 -25.53
N MET A 81 -9.31 16.90 -24.82
CA MET A 81 -9.31 16.93 -23.36
C MET A 81 -8.62 18.20 -22.81
N PRO A 82 -9.19 18.88 -21.80
CA PRO A 82 -8.53 19.99 -21.12
C PRO A 82 -7.24 19.57 -20.40
N LEU A 83 -6.22 20.44 -20.41
CA LEU A 83 -4.93 20.19 -19.76
C LEU A 83 -5.02 19.71 -18.29
N PRO A 84 -5.85 20.30 -17.41
CA PRO A 84 -5.94 19.85 -16.02
C PRO A 84 -6.38 18.39 -15.88
N ILE A 85 -7.26 17.93 -16.77
CA ILE A 85 -7.78 16.56 -16.74
C ILE A 85 -6.69 15.59 -17.20
N VAL A 86 -5.93 15.95 -18.23
CA VAL A 86 -4.77 15.15 -18.68
C VAL A 86 -3.75 15.01 -17.56
N LEU A 87 -3.48 16.08 -16.81
CA LEU A 87 -2.57 16.05 -15.67
C LEU A 87 -3.08 15.14 -14.54
N ILE A 88 -4.38 15.16 -14.24
CA ILE A 88 -4.99 14.26 -13.25
C ILE A 88 -4.85 12.80 -13.69
N LEU A 89 -5.16 12.48 -14.94
CA LEU A 89 -5.02 11.12 -15.46
C LEU A 89 -3.56 10.65 -15.44
N ALA A 90 -2.62 11.54 -15.80
CA ALA A 90 -1.19 11.24 -15.73
C ALA A 90 -0.73 10.98 -14.28
N LEU A 91 -1.18 11.79 -13.32
CA LEU A 91 -0.89 11.58 -11.90
C LEU A 91 -1.45 10.24 -11.40
N ILE A 92 -2.71 9.93 -11.75
CA ILE A 92 -3.34 8.65 -11.41
C ILE A 92 -2.54 7.48 -12.00
N ALA A 93 -2.11 7.57 -13.26
CA ALA A 93 -1.30 6.53 -13.89
C ALA A 93 0.03 6.32 -13.16
N VAL A 94 0.72 7.40 -12.77
CA VAL A 94 1.96 7.33 -11.99
C VAL A 94 1.72 6.69 -10.61
N LEU A 95 0.67 7.09 -9.90
CA LEU A 95 0.32 6.50 -8.61
C LEU A 95 -0.04 5.02 -8.72
N CYS A 96 -0.80 4.63 -9.75
CA CYS A 96 -1.10 3.23 -10.04
C CYS A 96 0.17 2.43 -10.33
N TYR A 97 1.09 2.97 -11.13
CA TYR A 97 2.37 2.33 -11.41
C TYR A 97 3.16 2.08 -10.12
N TYR A 98 3.30 3.09 -9.26
CA TYR A 98 3.98 2.92 -7.97
C TYR A 98 3.26 1.92 -7.06
N GLY A 99 1.92 1.92 -7.05
CA GLY A 99 1.12 0.94 -6.30
C GLY A 99 1.39 -0.49 -6.78
N ILE A 100 1.40 -0.72 -8.10
CA ILE A 100 1.70 -2.03 -8.70
C ILE A 100 3.14 -2.45 -8.39
N VAL A 101 4.12 -1.57 -8.61
CA VAL A 101 5.52 -1.86 -8.31
C VAL A 101 5.70 -2.20 -6.82
N GLY A 102 5.14 -1.39 -5.92
CA GLY A 102 5.18 -1.64 -4.49
C GLY A 102 4.56 -2.98 -4.12
N HIS A 103 3.43 -3.34 -4.74
CA HIS A 103 2.79 -4.63 -4.53
C HIS A 103 3.65 -5.80 -5.01
N VAL A 104 4.25 -5.70 -6.20
CA VAL A 104 5.17 -6.71 -6.74
C VAL A 104 6.38 -6.87 -5.81
N MET A 105 6.97 -5.76 -5.36
CA MET A 105 8.10 -5.78 -4.44
C MET A 105 7.75 -6.47 -3.12
N ILE A 106 6.60 -6.16 -2.52
CA ILE A 106 6.13 -6.83 -1.30
C ILE A 106 5.88 -8.32 -1.55
N THR A 107 5.28 -8.67 -2.69
CA THR A 107 4.90 -10.06 -3.00
C THR A 107 6.12 -10.95 -3.24
N LEU A 108 7.11 -10.46 -3.99
CA LEU A 108 8.29 -11.24 -4.37
C LEU A 108 9.40 -11.17 -3.31
N TYR A 109 9.62 -10.00 -2.73
CA TYR A 109 10.79 -9.74 -1.87
C TYR A 109 10.41 -9.37 -0.44
N GLY A 110 9.13 -9.29 -0.11
CA GLY A 110 8.69 -8.81 1.21
C GLY A 110 9.22 -9.65 2.37
N LYS A 111 9.37 -10.96 2.18
CA LYS A 111 9.95 -11.84 3.20
C LYS A 111 11.41 -11.47 3.51
N ASP A 112 12.22 -11.30 2.48
CA ASP A 112 13.64 -11.00 2.62
C ASP A 112 13.84 -9.57 3.13
N ALA A 113 13.02 -8.62 2.65
CA ALA A 113 13.00 -7.25 3.15
C ALA A 113 12.68 -7.18 4.65
N VAL A 114 11.69 -7.96 5.13
CA VAL A 114 11.38 -8.07 6.55
C VAL A 114 12.55 -8.65 7.34
N SER A 115 13.19 -9.70 6.82
CA SER A 115 14.36 -10.31 7.48
C SER A 115 15.51 -9.30 7.61
N GLY A 116 15.83 -8.58 6.54
CA GLY A 116 16.89 -7.56 6.54
C GLY A 116 16.58 -6.41 7.50
N PHE A 117 15.34 -5.92 7.50
CA PHE A 117 14.92 -4.85 8.40
C PHE A 117 14.99 -5.27 9.88
N ASN A 118 14.54 -6.48 10.20
CA ASN A 118 14.60 -6.99 11.57
C ASN A 118 16.05 -7.15 12.05
N GLU A 119 16.97 -7.52 11.16
CA GLU A 119 18.38 -7.61 11.51
C GLU A 119 18.99 -6.23 11.80
N ILE A 120 18.60 -5.20 11.04
CA ILE A 120 19.01 -3.82 11.33
C ILE A 120 18.51 -3.40 12.72
N ILE A 121 17.26 -3.70 13.06
CA ILE A 121 16.70 -3.41 14.39
C ILE A 121 17.49 -4.15 15.48
N ASN A 122 17.85 -5.43 15.25
CA ASN A 122 18.66 -6.19 16.20
C ASN A 122 20.01 -5.51 16.47
N ILE A 123 20.72 -5.10 15.41
CA ILE A 123 22.01 -4.42 15.50
C ILE A 123 21.87 -3.09 16.25
N GLU A 124 20.82 -2.31 15.96
CA GLU A 124 20.54 -1.05 16.66
C GLU A 124 20.27 -1.28 18.15
N GLY A 125 19.47 -2.30 18.49
CA GLY A 125 19.18 -2.67 19.88
C GLY A 125 20.42 -3.08 20.69
N ASP A 126 21.38 -3.74 20.04
CA ASP A 126 22.66 -4.13 20.65
C ASP A 126 23.57 -2.91 20.87
N LEU A 127 23.63 -1.98 19.90
CA LEU A 127 24.42 -0.75 19.98
C LEU A 127 23.92 0.23 21.06
N VAL A 128 22.61 0.31 21.25
CA VAL A 128 22.00 1.18 22.28
C VAL A 128 22.06 0.54 23.68
N GLY A 129 22.53 -0.70 23.79
CA GLY A 129 22.71 -1.40 25.08
C GLY A 129 21.39 -1.87 25.71
N THR A 130 20.27 -1.80 24.98
CA THR A 130 18.93 -2.13 25.45
C THR A 130 18.75 -3.64 25.68
N ARG A 131 19.59 -4.48 25.05
CA ARG A 131 19.47 -5.94 25.09
C ARG A 131 20.20 -6.64 26.26
N ASN A 132 20.91 -5.90 27.12
CA ASN A 132 21.71 -6.45 28.22
C ASN A 132 21.02 -6.54 29.59
N ARG A 133 19.71 -6.82 29.66
CA ARG A 133 19.03 -7.19 30.92
C ARG A 133 17.96 -8.25 30.68
N GLY A 134 18.33 -9.52 30.78
CA GLY A 134 17.35 -10.61 30.77
C GLY A 134 17.89 -11.99 30.43
N GLN A 135 19.05 -12.37 30.98
CA GLN A 135 19.30 -13.75 31.37
C GLN A 135 19.37 -13.78 32.89
#